data_AF-A0A1V3JV62-F1
#
_entry.id   AF-A0A1V3JV62-F1
#
_cell.length_a   1.000
_cell.length_b   1.000
_cell.length_c   1.000
_cell.angle_alpha   90.00
_cell.angle_beta   90.00
_cell.angle_gamma   90.00
#
_symmetry.space_group_name_H-M   'P 1'
#
loop_
_entity.id
_entity.type
_entity.pdbx_description
1 polymer ?
#
loop_
_entity_poly.entity_id
_entity_poly.type
_entity_poly.pdbx_seq_one_letter_code
_entity_poly.pdbx_strand_id
1 'polypeptide(L)'
;MSDIALTISLLALVAVIGLWIGHWKIKGVGLGIGGVLFGGIIVAHFTHQYGIQLDSHTLYFIQEFGLILFVYTIGIQVGPGFFASLRKSGLKLNGLAILIVLLGSLSVVVLTKAIDVPLDIALGIYSGAVTNTPSLGAGQQILSELGLPQVTSTMGMAYAMAYPFGICGILLSMWLIRLFFKIKVEEEANRFNKESGQDKESLHTISIKVTNHNLNGLRLVEIPGFNEEGVVCSRLKRGEEVIVPKANTEIHLDDVLHLVGDATALRKMHLVIGDEVEMPVLSSSNGEIRAERVVVTNEKVLGKKIRTLNIHQKYGVVISRLNRAGIELVPSGNTSLQFGDVLHMVGRADVLNQAISVIGNAQQKLLQVQMLPVFIGIGLGVLLGSIPFYIPGFPVALKLGLAGGPLVVALILARIGSIGKLYWFMPPSANLALREIGIVLFLAVVGLKSGGNFVDTLVNGSGLEWMGYGIFITFIPLMIVGVIARLYAKLNYLSICGLLAGAMTDPPALAFANEIKEDNGAAALSYATVYPLVMFLRIISPQLLAVLLWTV
;
A
#
# COMPACT_ATOMS: atom_id res chain seq x y z
N MET A 1 42.83 10.61 -6.99
CA MET A 1 41.77 9.59 -7.19
C MET A 1 41.20 9.81 -8.59
N SER A 2 40.72 8.78 -9.28
CA SER A 2 39.98 8.97 -10.55
C SER A 2 38.72 9.81 -10.30
N ASP A 3 38.29 10.61 -11.27
CA ASP A 3 37.05 11.43 -11.18
C ASP A 3 35.82 10.57 -10.88
N ILE A 4 35.79 9.34 -11.43
CA ILE A 4 34.75 8.34 -11.15
C ILE A 4 34.81 7.91 -9.69
N ALA A 5 36.02 7.59 -9.19
CA ALA A 5 36.20 7.17 -7.81
C ALA A 5 35.81 8.27 -6.82
N LEU A 6 36.18 9.52 -7.11
CA LEU A 6 35.80 10.69 -6.32
C LEU A 6 34.27 10.89 -6.31
N THR A 7 33.64 10.80 -7.48
CA THR A 7 32.18 10.92 -7.63
C THR A 7 31.45 9.84 -6.83
N ILE A 8 31.88 8.58 -6.92
CA ILE A 8 31.29 7.47 -6.15
C ILE A 8 31.52 7.66 -4.65
N SER A 9 32.70 8.09 -4.23
CA SER A 9 33.00 8.38 -2.81
C SER A 9 32.10 9.47 -2.25
N LEU A 10 31.86 10.55 -3.02
CA LEU A 10 30.97 11.63 -2.61
C LEU A 10 29.51 11.20 -2.58
N LEU A 11 29.05 10.39 -3.53
CA LEU A 11 27.70 9.80 -3.48
C LEU A 11 27.51 8.89 -2.27
N ALA A 12 28.52 8.09 -1.92
CA ALA A 12 28.49 7.28 -0.71
C ALA A 12 28.43 8.14 0.56
N LEU A 13 29.20 9.24 0.60
CA LEU A 13 29.14 10.20 1.70
C LEU A 13 27.76 10.85 1.83
N VAL A 14 27.16 11.26 0.70
CA VAL A 14 25.79 11.79 0.64
C VAL A 14 24.78 10.79 1.18
N ALA A 15 24.88 9.52 0.75
CA ALA A 15 24.00 8.47 1.25
C ALA A 15 24.15 8.26 2.76
N VAL A 16 25.38 8.23 3.29
CA VAL A 16 25.65 8.09 4.73
C VAL A 16 25.04 9.24 5.53
N ILE A 17 25.39 10.48 5.17
CA ILE A 17 24.91 11.67 5.89
C ILE A 17 23.39 11.78 5.78
N GLY A 18 22.86 11.58 4.59
CA GLY A 18 21.45 11.77 4.32
C GLY A 18 20.56 10.68 4.90
N LEU A 19 20.99 9.42 4.88
CA LEU A 19 20.30 8.36 5.63
C LEU A 19 20.38 8.61 7.13
N TRP A 20 21.52 9.09 7.65
CA TRP A 20 21.64 9.46 9.07
C TRP A 20 20.65 10.57 9.47
N ILE A 21 20.55 11.65 8.68
CA ILE A 21 19.54 12.70 8.86
C ILE A 21 18.12 12.13 8.76
N GLY A 22 17.88 11.25 7.79
CA GLY A 22 16.59 10.60 7.56
C GLY A 22 16.06 9.77 8.73
N HIS A 23 16.96 9.17 9.52
CA HIS A 23 16.61 8.40 10.71
C HIS A 23 16.24 9.27 11.92
N TRP A 24 16.53 10.57 11.88
CA TRP A 24 16.17 11.46 12.98
C TRP A 24 14.65 11.63 13.03
N LYS A 25 14.05 11.26 14.17
CA LYS A 25 12.61 11.38 14.41
C LYS A 25 12.32 12.47 15.43
N ILE A 26 11.37 13.35 15.11
CA ILE A 26 10.81 14.34 16.03
C ILE A 26 9.34 13.98 16.26
N LYS A 27 8.98 13.64 17.50
CA LYS A 27 7.62 13.20 17.87
C LYS A 27 7.06 12.07 16.98
N GLY A 28 7.87 11.06 16.69
CA GLY A 28 7.48 9.90 15.88
C GLY A 28 7.61 10.08 14.36
N VAL A 29 7.67 11.32 13.87
CA VAL A 29 7.78 11.64 12.44
C VAL A 29 9.25 11.88 12.06
N GLY A 30 9.71 11.24 10.98
CA GLY A 30 11.06 11.44 10.43
C GLY A 30 11.01 11.77 8.94
N LEU A 31 12.10 12.31 8.39
CA LEU A 31 12.25 12.62 6.96
C LEU A 31 12.38 11.34 6.10
N GLY A 32 12.75 10.22 6.73
CA GLY A 32 12.97 8.96 6.05
C GLY A 32 14.03 9.09 4.96
N ILE A 33 13.83 8.42 3.84
CA ILE A 33 14.78 8.40 2.72
C ILE A 33 14.93 9.79 2.07
N GLY A 34 13.94 10.67 2.26
CA GLY A 34 14.03 12.08 1.85
C GLY A 34 15.22 12.80 2.48
N GLY A 35 15.76 12.32 3.61
CA GLY A 35 17.00 12.82 4.20
C GLY A 35 18.21 12.77 3.26
N VAL A 36 18.25 11.83 2.31
CA VAL A 36 19.31 11.71 1.29
C VAL A 36 19.43 12.95 0.43
N LEU A 37 18.30 13.57 0.09
CA LEU A 37 18.28 14.83 -0.65
C LEU A 37 18.98 15.95 0.11
N PHE A 38 18.67 16.11 1.40
CA PHE A 38 19.28 17.12 2.27
C PHE A 38 20.76 16.82 2.54
N GLY A 39 21.13 15.55 2.70
CA GLY A 39 22.53 15.13 2.74
C GLY A 39 23.28 15.53 1.46
N GLY A 40 22.65 15.37 0.30
CA GLY A 40 23.17 15.79 -0.99
C GLY A 40 23.37 17.31 -1.07
N ILE A 41 22.40 18.09 -0.61
CA ILE A 41 22.47 19.56 -0.55
C ILE A 41 23.63 20.02 0.35
N ILE A 42 23.78 19.41 1.53
CA ILE A 42 24.86 19.74 2.47
C ILE A 42 26.22 19.44 1.85
N VAL A 43 26.41 18.25 1.29
CA VAL A 43 27.68 17.88 0.65
C VAL A 43 27.96 18.79 -0.54
N ALA A 44 26.95 19.10 -1.36
CA ALA A 44 27.08 20.00 -2.50
C ALA A 44 27.54 21.41 -2.13
N HIS A 45 27.02 21.95 -1.02
CA HIS A 45 27.44 23.25 -0.51
C HIS A 45 28.95 23.30 -0.29
N PHE A 46 29.51 22.28 0.37
CA PHE A 46 30.95 22.18 0.60
C PHE A 46 31.72 21.86 -0.68
N THR A 47 31.28 20.91 -1.50
CA THR A 47 32.01 20.55 -2.74
C THR A 47 32.09 21.73 -3.71
N HIS A 48 31.04 22.57 -3.77
CA HIS A 48 31.04 23.79 -4.57
C HIS A 48 31.99 24.85 -3.99
N GLN A 49 32.00 25.03 -2.66
CA GLN A 49 32.94 25.93 -1.99
C GLN A 49 34.41 25.55 -2.21
N TYR A 50 34.70 24.24 -2.25
CA TYR A 50 36.05 23.72 -2.51
C TYR A 50 36.37 23.53 -4.00
N GLY A 51 35.47 23.88 -4.92
CA GLY A 51 35.69 23.77 -6.37
C GLY A 51 35.85 22.34 -6.89
N ILE A 52 35.28 21.35 -6.20
CA ILE A 52 35.37 19.93 -6.58
C ILE A 52 34.43 19.67 -7.76
N GLN A 53 35.00 19.31 -8.91
CA GLN A 53 34.24 18.92 -10.10
C GLN A 53 33.93 17.41 -10.09
N LEU A 54 32.67 17.08 -10.31
CA LEU A 54 32.19 15.70 -10.37
C LEU A 54 31.96 15.26 -11.82
N ASP A 55 32.11 13.97 -12.09
CA ASP A 55 31.86 13.42 -13.42
C ASP A 55 30.35 13.44 -13.74
N SER A 56 29.96 14.32 -14.66
CA SER A 56 28.55 14.55 -15.00
C SER A 56 27.89 13.34 -15.67
N HIS A 57 28.66 12.54 -16.41
CA HIS A 57 28.16 11.34 -17.07
C HIS A 57 27.83 10.24 -16.03
N THR A 58 28.73 10.02 -15.07
CA THR A 58 28.49 9.09 -13.95
C THR A 58 27.28 9.52 -13.12
N LEU A 59 27.16 10.82 -12.80
CA LEU A 59 25.99 11.33 -12.08
C LEU A 59 24.69 11.09 -12.84
N TYR A 60 24.66 11.40 -14.15
CA TYR A 60 23.48 11.17 -14.97
C TYR A 60 23.08 9.69 -15.05
N PHE A 61 24.04 8.79 -15.29
CA PHE A 61 23.79 7.35 -15.30
C PHE A 61 23.23 6.86 -13.96
N ILE A 62 23.84 7.25 -12.84
CA ILE A 62 23.40 6.84 -11.51
C ILE A 62 21.99 7.36 -11.18
N GLN A 63 21.70 8.60 -11.57
CA GLN A 63 20.38 9.20 -11.40
C GLN A 63 19.30 8.42 -12.14
N GLU A 64 19.48 8.20 -13.45
CA GLU A 64 18.50 7.50 -14.29
C GLU A 64 18.37 6.02 -13.91
N PHE A 65 19.48 5.34 -13.65
CA PHE A 65 19.47 3.95 -13.22
C PHE A 65 18.79 3.79 -11.86
N GLY A 66 19.08 4.67 -10.90
CA GLY A 66 18.42 4.71 -9.61
C GLY A 66 16.90 4.92 -9.75
N LEU A 67 16.49 5.86 -10.60
CA LEU A 67 15.08 6.14 -10.90
C LEU A 67 14.37 4.92 -11.50
N ILE A 68 14.98 4.24 -12.49
CA ILE A 68 14.42 3.04 -13.11
C ILE A 68 14.20 1.93 -12.08
N LEU A 69 15.21 1.63 -11.25
CA LEU A 69 15.10 0.59 -10.21
C LEU A 69 13.98 0.91 -9.22
N PHE A 70 13.92 2.17 -8.78
CA PHE A 70 12.93 2.65 -7.84
C PHE A 70 11.50 2.57 -8.39
N VAL A 71 11.28 3.07 -9.61
CA VAL A 71 9.95 3.12 -10.21
C VAL A 71 9.48 1.74 -10.66
N TYR A 72 10.38 0.89 -11.17
CA TYR A 72 10.06 -0.50 -11.51
C TYR A 72 9.63 -1.31 -10.29
N THR A 73 10.39 -1.26 -9.19
CA THR A 73 10.05 -1.95 -7.93
C THR A 73 8.75 -1.44 -7.31
N ILE A 74 8.47 -0.14 -7.44
CA ILE A 74 7.16 0.43 -7.14
C ILE A 74 6.06 -0.23 -7.99
N GLY A 75 6.23 -0.31 -9.31
CA GLY A 75 5.24 -0.89 -10.21
C GLY A 75 4.95 -2.36 -9.90
N ILE A 76 5.98 -3.14 -9.56
CA ILE A 76 5.82 -4.53 -9.13
C ILE A 76 5.04 -4.62 -7.82
N GLN A 77 5.34 -3.75 -6.86
CA GLN A 77 4.68 -3.72 -5.56
C GLN A 77 3.20 -3.32 -5.66
N VAL A 78 2.89 -2.29 -6.44
CA VAL A 78 1.54 -1.71 -6.48
C VAL A 78 0.65 -2.32 -7.55
N GLY A 79 1.21 -3.05 -8.53
CA GLY A 79 0.48 -3.66 -9.65
C GLY A 79 -0.76 -4.50 -9.25
N PRO A 80 -0.64 -5.48 -8.33
CA PRO A 80 -1.80 -6.26 -7.89
C PRO A 80 -2.90 -5.41 -7.23
N GLY A 81 -2.50 -4.36 -6.51
CA GLY A 81 -3.41 -3.42 -5.84
C GLY A 81 -4.07 -2.44 -6.80
N PHE A 82 -3.36 -1.97 -7.83
CA PHE A 82 -3.85 -1.01 -8.82
C PHE A 82 -5.10 -1.50 -9.56
N PHE A 83 -5.07 -2.71 -10.11
CA PHE A 83 -6.23 -3.24 -10.82
C PHE A 83 -7.38 -3.66 -9.87
N ALA A 84 -7.03 -4.01 -8.63
CA ALA A 84 -8.03 -4.31 -7.60
C ALA A 84 -8.76 -3.04 -7.14
N SER A 85 -8.07 -1.90 -7.06
CA SER A 85 -8.65 -0.63 -6.63
C SER A 85 -9.70 -0.11 -7.61
N LEU A 86 -9.52 -0.35 -8.92
CA LEU A 86 -10.48 0.04 -9.97
C LEU A 86 -11.83 -0.74 -9.92
N ARG A 87 -12.01 -1.69 -9.00
CA ARG A 87 -13.27 -2.45 -8.84
C ARG A 87 -14.32 -1.68 -8.01
N LYS A 88 -15.59 -2.09 -8.12
CA LYS A 88 -16.76 -1.36 -7.56
C LYS A 88 -16.62 -0.88 -6.10
N SER A 89 -16.02 -1.66 -5.21
CA SER A 89 -15.88 -1.30 -3.79
C SER A 89 -14.88 -0.15 -3.54
N GLY A 90 -13.94 0.11 -4.45
CA GLY A 90 -12.93 1.17 -4.32
C GLY A 90 -13.28 2.48 -5.02
N LEU A 91 -14.32 2.50 -5.88
CA LEU A 91 -14.66 3.65 -6.75
C LEU A 91 -14.83 4.97 -5.99
N LYS A 92 -15.48 4.94 -4.82
CA LYS A 92 -15.73 6.13 -4.02
C LYS A 92 -14.44 6.73 -3.46
N LEU A 93 -13.57 5.90 -2.87
CA LEU A 93 -12.28 6.34 -2.33
C LEU A 93 -11.35 6.80 -3.46
N ASN A 94 -11.31 6.05 -4.57
CA ASN A 94 -10.52 6.42 -5.74
C ASN A 94 -10.99 7.71 -6.39
N GLY A 95 -12.31 7.96 -6.47
CA GLY A 95 -12.85 9.21 -7.00
C GLY A 95 -12.40 10.43 -6.18
N LEU A 96 -12.42 10.31 -4.84
CA LEU A 96 -11.91 11.36 -3.95
C LEU A 96 -10.40 11.53 -4.10
N ALA A 97 -9.65 10.43 -4.22
CA ALA A 97 -8.20 10.49 -4.40
C ALA A 97 -7.81 11.12 -5.76
N ILE A 98 -8.52 10.78 -6.85
CA ILE A 98 -8.37 11.44 -8.15
C ILE A 98 -8.63 12.93 -8.02
N LEU A 99 -9.68 13.34 -7.29
CA LEU A 99 -9.99 14.74 -7.08
C LEU A 99 -8.84 15.48 -6.37
N ILE A 100 -8.17 14.85 -5.39
CA ILE A 100 -6.97 15.43 -4.76
C ILE A 100 -5.84 15.64 -5.78
N VAL A 101 -5.61 14.66 -6.66
CA VAL A 101 -4.58 14.80 -7.71
C VAL A 101 -4.94 15.94 -8.67
N LEU A 102 -6.19 15.99 -9.14
CA LEU A 102 -6.68 17.02 -10.06
C LEU A 102 -6.61 18.43 -9.45
N LEU A 103 -7.00 18.60 -8.18
CA LEU A 103 -6.90 19.89 -7.49
C LEU A 103 -5.43 20.30 -7.27
N GLY A 104 -4.54 19.35 -6.99
CA GLY A 104 -3.10 19.59 -6.94
C GLY A 104 -2.55 20.03 -8.31
N SER A 105 -2.92 19.35 -9.38
CA SER A 105 -2.53 19.72 -10.75
C SER A 105 -3.09 21.08 -11.16
N LEU A 106 -4.34 21.39 -10.80
CA LEU A 106 -4.95 22.69 -11.03
C LEU A 106 -4.20 23.80 -10.28
N SER A 107 -3.72 23.52 -9.06
CA SER A 107 -2.91 24.46 -8.29
C SER A 107 -1.63 24.84 -9.05
N VAL A 108 -0.99 23.89 -9.74
CA VAL A 108 0.17 24.16 -10.61
C VAL A 108 -0.21 25.08 -11.77
N VAL A 109 -1.33 24.79 -12.45
CA VAL A 109 -1.81 25.65 -13.55
C VAL A 109 -2.05 27.08 -13.08
N VAL A 110 -2.64 27.25 -11.89
CA VAL A 110 -2.86 28.57 -11.28
C VAL A 110 -1.53 29.27 -10.97
N LEU A 111 -0.57 28.58 -10.34
CA LEU A 111 0.75 29.15 -10.04
C LEU A 111 1.47 29.60 -11.32
N THR A 112 1.45 28.79 -12.38
CA THR A 112 2.15 29.13 -13.63
C THR A 112 1.42 30.19 -14.45
N LYS A 113 0.09 30.19 -14.53
CA LYS A 113 -0.65 31.12 -15.40
C LYS A 113 -1.11 32.40 -14.72
N ALA A 114 -1.38 32.38 -13.41
CA ALA A 114 -1.87 33.55 -12.69
C ALA A 114 -0.78 34.26 -11.88
N ILE A 115 0.21 33.52 -11.39
CA ILE A 115 1.30 34.04 -10.54
C ILE A 115 2.64 34.07 -11.29
N ASP A 116 2.66 33.56 -12.54
CA ASP A 116 3.83 33.54 -13.42
C ASP A 116 5.04 32.79 -12.84
N VAL A 117 4.78 31.75 -12.03
CA VAL A 117 5.84 30.89 -11.49
C VAL A 117 6.42 30.04 -12.63
N PRO A 118 7.75 30.03 -12.83
CA PRO A 118 8.39 29.20 -13.85
C PRO A 118 8.02 27.73 -13.75
N LEU A 119 7.87 27.07 -14.90
CA LEU A 119 7.32 25.72 -14.99
C LEU A 119 8.11 24.68 -14.21
N ASP A 120 9.44 24.72 -14.30
CA ASP A 120 10.37 23.84 -13.58
C ASP A 120 10.23 23.97 -12.06
N ILE A 121 10.11 25.21 -11.57
CA ILE A 121 9.87 25.51 -10.15
C ILE A 121 8.49 24.96 -9.75
N ALA A 122 7.43 25.28 -10.50
CA ALA A 122 6.07 24.86 -10.18
C ALA A 122 5.93 23.33 -10.13
N LEU A 123 6.55 22.60 -11.06
CA LEU A 123 6.58 21.14 -11.08
C LEU A 123 7.41 20.54 -9.93
N GLY A 124 8.49 21.22 -9.54
CA GLY A 124 9.32 20.87 -8.39
C GLY A 124 8.54 21.01 -7.08
N ILE A 125 7.93 22.19 -6.85
CA ILE A 125 7.08 22.46 -5.69
C ILE A 125 5.93 21.45 -5.64
N TYR A 126 5.26 21.19 -6.77
CA TYR A 126 4.19 20.19 -6.86
C TYR A 126 4.64 18.81 -6.38
N SER A 127 5.76 18.33 -6.91
CA SER A 127 6.29 17.00 -6.57
C SER A 127 6.71 16.91 -5.10
N GLY A 128 7.27 17.98 -4.54
CA GLY A 128 7.68 18.06 -3.13
C GLY A 128 6.50 18.17 -2.17
N ALA A 129 5.54 19.05 -2.47
CA ALA A 129 4.33 19.28 -1.69
C ALA A 129 3.45 18.03 -1.54
N VAL A 130 3.48 17.14 -2.54
CA VAL A 130 2.76 15.86 -2.52
C VAL A 130 3.69 14.68 -2.21
N THR A 131 4.88 14.95 -1.69
CA THR A 131 5.85 13.96 -1.19
C THR A 131 6.14 12.81 -2.16
N ASN A 132 6.10 13.07 -3.47
CA ASN A 132 6.18 12.04 -4.50
C ASN A 132 7.50 12.15 -5.28
N THR A 133 8.55 11.48 -4.81
CA THR A 133 9.84 11.42 -5.50
C THR A 133 9.77 10.87 -6.94
N PRO A 134 8.96 9.83 -7.24
CA PRO A 134 8.77 9.40 -8.63
C PRO A 134 8.28 10.52 -9.58
N SER A 135 7.38 11.38 -9.09
CA SER A 135 6.87 12.56 -9.81
C SER A 135 8.00 13.54 -10.14
N LEU A 136 8.95 13.75 -9.22
CA LEU A 136 10.13 14.58 -9.48
C LEU A 136 10.96 14.00 -10.64
N GLY A 137 11.27 12.70 -10.61
CA GLY A 137 12.05 12.06 -11.68
C GLY A 137 11.35 12.14 -13.04
N ALA A 138 10.05 11.85 -13.08
CA ALA A 138 9.25 11.97 -14.30
C ALA A 138 9.21 13.41 -14.84
N GLY A 139 9.14 14.41 -13.95
CA GLY A 139 9.18 15.82 -14.30
C GLY A 139 10.55 16.29 -14.83
N GLN A 140 11.65 15.87 -14.19
CA GLN A 140 13.01 16.18 -14.67
C GLN A 140 13.27 15.58 -16.06
N GLN A 141 12.75 14.38 -16.29
CA GLN A 141 12.86 13.72 -17.58
C GLN A 141 12.10 14.48 -18.68
N ILE A 142 10.82 14.81 -18.47
CA ILE A 142 10.06 15.51 -19.51
C ILE A 142 10.65 16.90 -19.81
N LEU A 143 11.16 17.62 -18.80
CA LEU A 143 11.83 18.91 -19.02
C LEU A 143 13.10 18.74 -19.86
N SER A 144 13.87 17.67 -19.63
CA SER A 144 15.04 17.36 -20.46
C SER A 144 14.64 17.04 -21.91
N GLU A 145 13.54 16.30 -22.11
CA GLU A 145 13.02 15.95 -23.43
C GLU A 145 12.43 17.17 -24.18
N LEU A 146 11.88 18.15 -23.46
CA LEU A 146 11.45 19.45 -24.00
C LEU A 146 12.63 20.38 -24.33
N GLY A 147 13.87 19.94 -24.11
CA GLY A 147 15.08 20.73 -24.43
C GLY A 147 15.55 21.64 -23.30
N LEU A 148 15.07 21.44 -22.07
CA LEU A 148 15.49 22.18 -20.87
C LEU A 148 16.23 21.32 -19.83
N PRO A 149 17.35 20.66 -20.18
CA PRO A 149 18.10 19.89 -19.18
C PRO A 149 18.69 20.78 -18.06
N GLN A 150 18.94 22.06 -18.34
CA GLN A 150 19.59 22.99 -17.42
C GLN A 150 18.73 23.37 -16.20
N VAL A 151 17.41 23.30 -16.33
CA VAL A 151 16.47 23.68 -15.24
C VAL A 151 16.08 22.51 -14.34
N THR A 152 16.59 21.31 -14.63
CA THR A 152 16.29 20.10 -13.84
C THR A 152 16.85 20.18 -12.41
N SER A 153 17.95 20.89 -12.21
CA SER A 153 18.51 21.22 -10.89
C SER A 153 17.59 22.17 -10.12
N THR A 154 17.03 23.18 -10.78
CA THR A 154 16.04 24.11 -10.19
C THR A 154 14.78 23.38 -9.74
N MET A 155 14.26 22.46 -10.57
CA MET A 155 13.14 21.61 -10.17
C MET A 155 13.47 20.76 -8.93
N GLY A 156 14.70 20.22 -8.84
CA GLY A 156 15.18 19.49 -7.66
C GLY A 156 15.28 20.35 -6.41
N MET A 157 15.75 21.59 -6.54
CA MET A 157 15.77 22.58 -5.45
C MET A 157 14.36 22.91 -4.96
N ALA A 158 13.44 23.21 -5.88
CA ALA A 158 12.05 23.53 -5.55
C ALA A 158 11.33 22.36 -4.84
N TYR A 159 11.61 21.13 -5.28
CA TYR A 159 11.16 19.92 -4.58
C TYR A 159 11.70 19.86 -3.14
N ALA A 160 12.99 20.10 -2.95
CA ALA A 160 13.63 20.05 -1.63
C ALA A 160 13.03 21.07 -0.65
N MET A 161 12.69 22.27 -1.15
CA MET A 161 12.07 23.32 -0.34
C MET A 161 10.63 22.99 0.06
N ALA A 162 9.84 22.40 -0.85
CA ALA A 162 8.44 22.08 -0.59
C ALA A 162 8.25 20.80 0.24
N TYR A 163 9.18 19.84 0.19
CA TYR A 163 9.02 18.51 0.79
C TYR A 163 8.69 18.50 2.30
N PRO A 164 9.39 19.24 3.19
CA PRO A 164 9.04 19.27 4.61
C PRO A 164 7.64 19.82 4.88
N PHE A 165 7.21 20.80 4.08
CA PHE A 165 5.89 21.41 4.18
C PHE A 165 4.79 20.51 3.63
N GLY A 166 5.10 19.60 2.71
CA GLY A 166 4.20 18.51 2.33
C GLY A 166 3.82 17.65 3.53
N ILE A 167 4.83 17.16 4.27
CA ILE A 167 4.64 16.33 5.47
C ILE A 167 3.89 17.12 6.56
N CYS A 168 4.33 18.35 6.86
CA CYS A 168 3.65 19.18 7.87
C CYS A 168 2.22 19.52 7.47
N GLY A 169 1.98 19.83 6.20
CA GLY A 169 0.69 20.26 5.66
C GLY A 169 -0.37 19.17 5.72
N ILE A 170 -0.01 17.92 5.44
CA ILE A 170 -0.95 16.80 5.57
C ILE A 170 -1.30 16.51 7.03
N LEU A 171 -0.32 16.51 7.94
CA LEU A 171 -0.55 16.32 9.37
C LEU A 171 -1.45 17.42 9.94
N LEU A 172 -1.20 18.68 9.55
CA LEU A 172 -2.04 19.82 9.90
C LEU A 172 -3.47 19.64 9.36
N SER A 173 -3.62 19.19 8.11
CA SER A 173 -4.93 18.96 7.49
C SER A 173 -5.73 17.88 8.24
N MET A 174 -5.10 16.75 8.58
CA MET A 174 -5.73 15.68 9.37
C MET A 174 -6.17 16.17 10.76
N TRP A 175 -5.33 16.98 11.41
CA TRP A 175 -5.64 17.57 12.72
C TRP A 175 -6.78 18.60 12.64
N LEU A 176 -6.77 19.48 11.64
CA LEU A 176 -7.84 20.47 11.45
C LEU A 176 -9.18 19.83 11.12
N ILE A 177 -9.22 18.78 10.29
CA ILE A 177 -10.45 18.02 10.01
C ILE A 177 -11.03 17.47 11.32
N ARG A 178 -10.18 16.91 12.19
CA ARG A 178 -10.61 16.43 13.52
C ARG A 178 -11.21 17.55 14.36
N LEU A 179 -10.55 18.72 14.37
CA LEU A 179 -10.96 19.87 15.16
C LEU A 179 -12.28 20.48 14.65
N PHE A 180 -12.38 20.78 13.35
CA PHE A 180 -13.55 21.42 12.74
C PHE A 180 -14.81 20.57 12.86
N PHE A 181 -14.70 19.25 12.68
CA PHE A 181 -15.83 18.33 12.80
C PHE A 181 -16.01 17.76 14.21
N LYS A 182 -15.25 18.25 15.21
CA LYS A 182 -15.31 17.84 16.62
C LYS A 182 -15.33 16.31 16.78
N ILE A 183 -14.41 15.65 16.10
CA ILE A 183 -14.44 14.19 15.93
C ILE A 183 -13.94 13.50 17.21
N LYS A 184 -14.76 12.58 17.72
CA LYS A 184 -14.37 11.62 18.77
C LYS A 184 -13.88 10.33 18.11
N VAL A 185 -12.58 10.06 18.26
CA VAL A 185 -11.90 8.95 17.58
C VAL A 185 -12.49 7.59 17.96
N GLU A 186 -12.84 7.40 19.23
CA GLU A 186 -13.40 6.16 19.77
C GLU A 186 -14.77 5.82 19.17
N GLU A 187 -15.64 6.82 19.02
CA GLU A 187 -16.96 6.64 18.39
C GLU A 187 -16.81 6.29 16.91
N GLU A 188 -15.86 6.91 16.21
CA GLU A 188 -15.54 6.59 14.82
C GLU A 188 -14.99 5.16 14.71
N ALA A 189 -14.03 4.76 15.55
CA ALA A 189 -13.48 3.41 15.54
C ALA A 189 -14.57 2.35 15.73
N ASN A 190 -15.45 2.55 16.72
CA ASN A 190 -16.57 1.65 16.99
C ASN A 190 -17.54 1.58 15.80
N ARG A 191 -17.82 2.72 15.14
CA ARG A 191 -18.68 2.73 13.95
C ARG A 191 -18.06 1.94 12.80
N PHE A 192 -16.75 2.07 12.58
CA PHE A 192 -16.05 1.31 11.54
C PHE A 192 -16.08 -0.20 11.82
N ASN A 193 -15.89 -0.62 13.08
CA ASN A 193 -15.93 -2.04 13.45
C ASN A 193 -17.32 -2.65 13.18
N LYS A 194 -18.39 -1.90 13.50
CA LYS A 194 -19.78 -2.27 13.21
C LYS A 194 -20.04 -2.43 11.71
N GLU A 195 -19.65 -1.43 10.92
CA GLU A 195 -19.84 -1.43 9.46
C GLU A 195 -19.00 -2.50 8.75
N SER A 196 -17.79 -2.78 9.26
CA SER A 196 -16.87 -3.77 8.69
C SER A 196 -17.21 -5.22 9.07
N GLY A 197 -18.21 -5.44 9.92
CA GLY A 197 -18.55 -6.77 10.43
C GLY A 197 -17.47 -7.39 11.33
N GLN A 198 -16.49 -6.59 11.78
CA GLN A 198 -15.59 -6.99 12.87
C GLN A 198 -16.33 -7.06 14.21
N ASP A 199 -17.48 -6.40 14.29
CA ASP A 199 -18.45 -6.46 15.38
C ASP A 199 -19.52 -7.55 15.18
N LYS A 200 -19.25 -8.61 14.38
CA LYS A 200 -19.83 -9.90 14.77
C LYS A 200 -19.17 -10.20 16.11
N GLU A 201 -19.86 -9.81 17.19
CA GLU A 201 -19.54 -10.15 18.58
C GLU A 201 -18.77 -11.46 18.58
N SER A 202 -17.55 -11.42 19.13
CA SER A 202 -16.66 -12.55 19.34
C SER A 202 -17.41 -13.86 19.23
N LEU A 203 -17.13 -14.68 18.19
CA LEU A 203 -17.77 -15.98 18.05
C LEU A 203 -17.79 -16.68 19.41
N HIS A 204 -18.98 -16.81 19.98
CA HIS A 204 -19.16 -17.42 21.28
C HIS A 204 -19.17 -18.93 21.08
N THR A 205 -18.86 -19.66 22.15
CA THR A 205 -18.96 -21.11 22.15
C THR A 205 -19.87 -21.55 23.28
N ILE A 206 -20.77 -22.48 22.97
CA ILE A 206 -21.61 -23.14 23.97
C ILE A 206 -21.60 -24.63 23.70
N SER A 207 -21.83 -25.41 24.76
CA SER A 207 -22.00 -26.87 24.66
C SER A 207 -23.45 -27.18 25.04
N ILE A 208 -24.19 -27.78 24.11
CA ILE A 208 -25.60 -28.14 24.34
C ILE A 208 -25.75 -29.65 24.31
N LYS A 209 -26.37 -30.21 25.35
CA LYS A 209 -26.81 -31.60 25.34
C LYS A 209 -28.13 -31.71 24.58
N VAL A 210 -28.24 -32.69 23.70
CA VAL A 210 -29.45 -32.98 22.92
C VAL A 210 -30.49 -33.61 23.85
N THR A 211 -31.46 -32.81 24.29
CA THR A 211 -32.61 -33.25 25.10
C THR A 211 -33.92 -33.22 24.32
N ASN A 212 -33.94 -32.56 23.16
CA ASN A 212 -35.09 -32.56 22.27
C ASN A 212 -35.24 -33.90 21.53
N HIS A 213 -36.30 -34.64 21.89
CA HIS A 213 -36.58 -35.97 21.35
C HIS A 213 -36.91 -35.97 19.85
N ASN A 214 -37.38 -34.84 19.31
CA ASN A 214 -37.70 -34.72 17.88
C ASN A 214 -36.44 -34.69 17.00
N LEU A 215 -35.26 -34.49 17.58
CA LEU A 215 -33.99 -34.44 16.86
C LEU A 215 -33.30 -35.81 16.75
N ASN A 216 -33.81 -36.82 17.46
CA ASN A 216 -33.20 -38.14 17.50
C ASN A 216 -33.27 -38.83 16.13
N GLY A 217 -32.12 -39.17 15.57
CA GLY A 217 -31.98 -39.78 14.24
C GLY A 217 -32.01 -38.78 13.08
N LEU A 218 -32.18 -37.47 13.34
CA LEU A 218 -32.06 -36.45 12.30
C LEU A 218 -30.60 -36.13 12.00
N ARG A 219 -30.33 -35.72 10.76
CA ARG A 219 -29.01 -35.24 10.34
C ARG A 219 -28.80 -33.81 10.81
N LEU A 220 -27.55 -33.45 11.11
CA LEU A 220 -27.18 -32.10 11.55
C LEU A 220 -27.70 -31.00 10.61
N VAL A 221 -27.67 -31.23 9.29
CA VAL A 221 -28.17 -30.29 8.26
C VAL A 221 -29.70 -30.11 8.27
N GLU A 222 -30.44 -31.04 8.87
CA GLU A 222 -31.91 -30.99 8.95
C GLU A 222 -32.38 -30.17 10.15
N ILE A 223 -31.49 -29.90 11.11
CA ILE A 223 -31.80 -29.08 12.28
C ILE A 223 -31.81 -27.59 11.87
N PRO A 224 -32.93 -26.88 12.08
CA PRO A 224 -33.04 -25.45 11.79
C PRO A 224 -31.94 -24.64 12.49
N GLY A 225 -31.23 -23.80 11.75
CA GLY A 225 -30.12 -22.96 12.24
C GLY A 225 -28.74 -23.36 11.72
N PHE A 226 -28.49 -24.63 11.37
CA PHE A 226 -27.23 -25.03 10.73
C PHE A 226 -27.15 -24.69 9.24
N ASN A 227 -28.29 -24.49 8.57
CA ASN A 227 -28.35 -24.11 7.15
C ASN A 227 -28.18 -22.60 6.90
N GLU A 228 -28.30 -21.74 7.93
CA GLU A 228 -28.38 -20.28 7.77
C GLU A 228 -27.03 -19.54 7.92
N GLU A 229 -25.89 -20.21 7.68
CA GLU A 229 -24.52 -19.65 7.75
C GLU A 229 -24.14 -18.98 9.11
N GLY A 230 -24.92 -19.16 10.18
CA GLY A 230 -24.76 -18.48 11.48
C GLY A 230 -24.11 -19.30 12.60
N VAL A 231 -24.27 -20.63 12.59
CA VAL A 231 -23.76 -21.52 13.65
C VAL A 231 -23.07 -22.73 13.04
N VAL A 232 -21.90 -23.07 13.58
CA VAL A 232 -21.11 -24.25 13.20
C VAL A 232 -21.03 -25.20 14.38
N CYS A 233 -21.40 -26.47 14.18
CA CYS A 233 -21.11 -27.52 15.14
C CYS A 233 -19.66 -27.95 14.99
N SER A 234 -18.81 -27.51 15.90
CA SER A 234 -17.38 -27.77 15.84
C SER A 234 -17.03 -29.18 16.31
N ARG A 235 -17.78 -29.74 17.27
CA ARG A 235 -17.60 -31.08 17.84
C ARG A 235 -18.93 -31.68 18.29
N LEU A 236 -19.03 -33.01 18.22
CA LEU A 236 -20.09 -33.81 18.80
C LEU A 236 -19.45 -34.84 19.73
N LYS A 237 -19.89 -34.93 20.98
CA LYS A 237 -19.52 -36.00 21.92
C LYS A 237 -20.68 -36.99 22.04
N ARG A 238 -20.42 -38.26 21.79
CA ARG A 238 -21.35 -39.38 21.95
C ARG A 238 -20.73 -40.42 22.88
N GLY A 239 -21.29 -40.59 24.07
CA GLY A 239 -20.63 -41.38 25.11
C GLY A 239 -19.25 -40.80 25.42
N GLU A 240 -18.18 -41.59 25.25
CA GLU A 240 -16.79 -41.15 25.43
C GLU A 240 -16.11 -40.67 24.14
N GLU A 241 -16.74 -40.85 22.98
CA GLU A 241 -16.13 -40.46 21.70
C GLU A 241 -16.44 -39.01 21.33
N VAL A 242 -15.42 -38.28 20.89
CA VAL A 242 -15.54 -36.91 20.35
C VAL A 242 -15.22 -36.94 18.86
N ILE A 243 -16.19 -36.54 18.04
CA ILE A 243 -16.06 -36.51 16.57
C ILE A 243 -16.28 -35.10 16.02
N VAL A 244 -15.75 -34.86 14.81
CA VAL A 244 -16.07 -33.67 14.02
C VAL A 244 -17.28 -34.01 13.15
N PRO A 245 -18.47 -33.45 13.42
CA PRO A 245 -19.67 -33.83 12.69
C PRO A 245 -19.64 -33.28 11.25
N LYS A 246 -20.17 -34.07 10.32
CA LYS A 246 -20.42 -33.68 8.93
C LYS A 246 -21.89 -33.26 8.78
N ALA A 247 -22.24 -32.63 7.67
CA ALA A 247 -23.63 -32.23 7.39
C ALA A 247 -24.62 -33.41 7.48
N ASN A 248 -24.19 -34.61 7.13
CA ASN A 248 -24.99 -35.84 7.19
C ASN A 248 -24.83 -36.65 8.49
N THR A 249 -24.15 -36.13 9.51
CA THR A 249 -24.02 -36.81 10.80
C THR A 249 -25.38 -36.83 11.51
N GLU A 250 -25.85 -38.02 11.85
CA GLU A 250 -27.08 -38.22 12.62
C GLU A 250 -26.85 -37.91 14.10
N ILE A 251 -27.79 -37.17 14.68
CA ILE A 251 -27.78 -36.70 16.06
C ILE A 251 -28.69 -37.60 16.89
N HIS A 252 -28.22 -38.00 18.07
CA HIS A 252 -28.97 -38.83 19.00
C HIS A 252 -29.21 -38.11 20.31
N LEU A 253 -30.20 -38.59 21.07
CA LEU A 253 -30.40 -38.14 22.45
C LEU A 253 -29.12 -38.35 23.27
N ASP A 254 -28.87 -37.44 24.21
CA ASP A 254 -27.67 -37.36 25.05
C ASP A 254 -26.35 -37.02 24.34
N ASP A 255 -26.33 -36.85 23.01
CA ASP A 255 -25.19 -36.25 22.33
C ASP A 255 -24.93 -34.84 22.87
N VAL A 256 -23.66 -34.44 22.96
CA VAL A 256 -23.28 -33.06 23.32
C VAL A 256 -22.67 -32.37 22.12
N LEU A 257 -23.29 -31.28 21.68
CA LEU A 257 -22.88 -30.49 20.53
C LEU A 257 -22.15 -29.24 20.99
N HIS A 258 -20.90 -29.07 20.54
CA HIS A 258 -20.12 -27.86 20.77
C HIS A 258 -20.30 -26.89 19.62
N LEU A 259 -21.07 -25.83 19.85
CA LEU A 259 -21.50 -24.88 18.83
C LEU A 259 -20.68 -23.59 18.88
N VAL A 260 -20.36 -23.05 17.70
CA VAL A 260 -19.65 -21.78 17.53
C VAL A 260 -20.50 -20.87 16.64
N GLY A 261 -20.78 -19.66 17.11
CA GLY A 261 -21.64 -18.73 16.37
C GLY A 261 -21.79 -17.39 17.09
N ASP A 262 -22.61 -16.50 16.54
CA ASP A 262 -22.99 -15.28 17.26
C ASP A 262 -23.94 -15.60 18.43
N ALA A 263 -23.95 -14.76 19.47
CA ALA A 263 -24.71 -15.00 20.69
C ALA A 263 -26.21 -15.20 20.42
N THR A 264 -26.79 -14.48 19.44
CA THR A 264 -28.22 -14.58 19.12
C THR A 264 -28.56 -15.91 18.45
N ALA A 265 -27.70 -16.39 17.55
CA ALA A 265 -27.87 -17.66 16.88
C ALA A 265 -27.65 -18.84 17.84
N LEU A 266 -26.65 -18.77 18.71
CA LEU A 266 -26.42 -19.78 19.76
C LEU A 266 -27.60 -19.90 20.72
N ARG A 267 -28.21 -18.77 21.11
CA ARG A 267 -29.42 -18.78 21.94
C ARG A 267 -30.61 -19.47 21.25
N LYS A 268 -30.79 -19.28 19.94
CA LYS A 268 -31.81 -20.02 19.17
C LYS A 268 -31.51 -21.52 19.16
N MET A 269 -30.24 -21.89 18.99
CA MET A 269 -29.84 -23.30 19.00
C MET A 269 -30.07 -23.97 20.35
N HIS A 270 -29.83 -23.26 21.45
CA HIS A 270 -30.18 -23.74 22.79
C HIS A 270 -31.68 -24.04 22.92
N LEU A 271 -32.55 -23.13 22.44
CA LEU A 271 -34.01 -23.34 22.46
C LEU A 271 -34.47 -24.54 21.61
N VAL A 272 -33.76 -24.84 20.52
CA VAL A 272 -34.12 -25.91 19.58
C VAL A 272 -33.56 -27.26 20.02
N ILE A 273 -32.33 -27.32 20.50
CA ILE A 273 -31.59 -28.57 20.70
C ILE A 273 -31.78 -29.13 22.12
N GLY A 274 -31.68 -28.27 23.13
CA GLY A 274 -31.71 -28.71 24.52
C GLY A 274 -30.84 -27.89 25.45
N ASP A 275 -30.49 -28.49 26.58
CA ASP A 275 -29.91 -27.77 27.72
C ASP A 275 -28.43 -27.48 27.55
N GLU A 276 -28.03 -26.26 27.93
CA GLU A 276 -26.63 -25.88 27.99
C GLU A 276 -25.96 -26.65 29.13
N VAL A 277 -24.79 -27.22 28.83
CA VAL A 277 -23.99 -27.97 29.79
C VAL A 277 -22.63 -27.31 29.95
N GLU A 278 -22.20 -27.15 31.20
CA GLU A 278 -20.81 -26.80 31.51
C GLU A 278 -19.93 -28.01 31.23
N MET A 279 -19.48 -28.13 29.98
CA MET A 279 -18.44 -29.09 29.63
C MET A 279 -17.08 -28.41 29.71
N PRO A 280 -16.13 -28.93 30.50
CA PRO A 280 -14.75 -28.50 30.39
C PRO A 280 -14.25 -28.82 28.98
N VAL A 281 -13.46 -27.89 28.43
CA VAL A 281 -12.76 -27.94 27.15
C VAL A 281 -12.49 -29.39 26.75
N LEU A 282 -13.14 -29.83 25.66
CA LEU A 282 -12.98 -31.16 25.03
C LEU A 282 -11.50 -31.44 24.76
N SER A 283 -10.82 -31.98 25.76
CA SER A 283 -9.40 -32.32 25.77
C SER A 283 -9.26 -33.82 25.66
N SER A 284 -9.92 -34.43 24.66
CA SER A 284 -9.73 -35.86 24.37
C SER A 284 -10.27 -36.22 23.00
N SER A 285 -9.52 -35.83 21.96
CA SER A 285 -9.47 -36.60 20.70
C SER A 285 -8.15 -36.32 20.00
N ASN A 286 -7.38 -37.38 19.78
CA ASN A 286 -6.07 -37.50 19.15
C ASN A 286 -5.95 -36.79 17.78
N GLY A 287 -5.76 -35.49 17.79
CA GLY A 287 -5.34 -34.73 16.61
C GLY A 287 -4.84 -33.38 17.03
N GLU A 288 -3.52 -33.18 16.99
CA GLU A 288 -2.90 -31.89 17.22
C GLU A 288 -3.52 -30.86 16.25
N ILE A 289 -4.27 -29.90 16.80
CA ILE A 289 -4.67 -28.72 16.06
C ILE A 289 -3.43 -27.87 15.93
N ARG A 290 -3.02 -27.63 14.69
CA ARG A 290 -1.85 -26.83 14.36
C ARG A 290 -2.29 -25.55 13.67
N ALA A 291 -1.72 -24.44 14.11
CA ALA A 291 -1.77 -23.20 13.38
C ALA A 291 -0.48 -23.09 12.56
N GLU A 292 -0.61 -22.79 11.26
CA GLU A 292 0.55 -22.65 10.38
C GLU A 292 0.41 -21.42 9.50
N ARG A 293 1.53 -20.72 9.33
CA ARG A 293 1.67 -19.63 8.38
C ARG A 293 2.02 -20.22 7.02
N VAL A 294 1.08 -20.11 6.09
CA VAL A 294 1.14 -20.73 4.78
C VAL A 294 1.16 -19.63 3.75
N VAL A 295 2.19 -19.60 2.91
CA VAL A 295 2.27 -18.57 1.88
C VAL A 295 1.66 -19.06 0.57
N VAL A 296 0.78 -18.25 -0.01
CA VAL A 296 0.13 -18.55 -1.28
C VAL A 296 1.17 -18.52 -2.40
N THR A 297 1.56 -19.71 -2.86
CA THR A 297 2.53 -19.87 -3.96
C THR A 297 1.98 -20.68 -5.15
N ASN A 298 0.82 -21.32 -5.00
CA ASN A 298 0.24 -22.15 -6.06
C ASN A 298 -0.54 -21.30 -7.06
N GLU A 299 -0.14 -21.34 -8.32
CA GLU A 299 -0.77 -20.58 -9.42
C GLU A 299 -2.24 -20.91 -9.61
N LYS A 300 -2.66 -22.15 -9.28
CA LYS A 300 -4.05 -22.61 -9.42
C LYS A 300 -5.02 -21.90 -8.48
N VAL A 301 -4.53 -21.26 -7.41
CA VAL A 301 -5.36 -20.55 -6.43
C VAL A 301 -5.30 -19.03 -6.58
N LEU A 302 -4.40 -18.50 -7.41
CA LEU A 302 -4.23 -17.05 -7.60
C LEU A 302 -5.48 -16.42 -8.22
N GLY A 303 -5.91 -15.29 -7.66
CA GLY A 303 -7.10 -14.55 -8.10
C GLY A 303 -8.44 -15.20 -7.72
N LYS A 304 -8.45 -16.44 -7.21
CA LYS A 304 -9.69 -17.11 -6.76
C LYS A 304 -10.13 -16.59 -5.40
N LYS A 305 -11.45 -16.52 -5.20
CA LYS A 305 -12.04 -16.20 -3.89
C LYS A 305 -11.88 -17.37 -2.94
N ILE A 306 -11.68 -17.09 -1.65
CA ILE A 306 -11.59 -18.13 -0.60
C ILE A 306 -12.81 -19.07 -0.64
N ARG A 307 -14.03 -18.52 -0.81
CA ARG A 307 -15.25 -19.32 -0.95
C ARG A 307 -15.19 -20.27 -2.14
N THR A 308 -14.56 -19.92 -3.26
CA THR A 308 -14.47 -20.80 -4.44
C THR A 308 -13.51 -21.96 -4.22
N LEU A 309 -12.57 -21.83 -3.29
CA LEU A 309 -11.60 -22.88 -2.97
C LEU A 309 -12.17 -23.92 -2.01
N ASN A 310 -13.30 -23.62 -1.35
CA ASN A 310 -13.98 -24.49 -0.38
C ASN A 310 -13.02 -25.11 0.67
N ILE A 311 -11.97 -24.38 1.08
CA ILE A 311 -10.91 -24.90 1.96
C ILE A 311 -11.50 -25.41 3.29
N HIS A 312 -12.41 -24.64 3.88
CA HIS A 312 -13.08 -25.00 5.13
C HIS A 312 -13.97 -26.24 4.96
N GLN A 313 -14.81 -26.28 3.93
CA GLN A 313 -15.75 -27.38 3.70
C GLN A 313 -15.05 -28.68 3.29
N LYS A 314 -13.95 -28.59 2.52
CA LYS A 314 -13.24 -29.74 1.96
C LYS A 314 -12.20 -30.32 2.92
N TYR A 315 -11.50 -29.48 3.67
CA TYR A 315 -10.38 -29.88 4.52
C TYR A 315 -10.60 -29.61 6.01
N GLY A 316 -11.68 -28.93 6.40
CA GLY A 316 -11.90 -28.53 7.80
C GLY A 316 -10.90 -27.47 8.30
N VAL A 317 -10.20 -26.78 7.39
CA VAL A 317 -9.18 -25.78 7.72
C VAL A 317 -9.76 -24.38 7.62
N VAL A 318 -9.53 -23.56 8.64
CA VAL A 318 -9.97 -22.16 8.71
C VAL A 318 -8.80 -21.24 8.39
N ILE A 319 -9.03 -20.26 7.51
CA ILE A 319 -8.09 -19.15 7.30
C ILE A 319 -8.49 -18.04 8.27
N SER A 320 -7.78 -17.97 9.40
CA SER A 320 -8.08 -17.03 10.49
C SER A 320 -7.59 -15.61 10.21
N ARG A 321 -6.45 -15.49 9.52
CA ARG A 321 -5.82 -14.21 9.14
C ARG A 321 -5.20 -14.31 7.77
N LEU A 322 -5.08 -13.16 7.11
CA LEU A 322 -4.41 -12.96 5.83
C LEU A 322 -3.47 -11.77 6.00
N ASN A 323 -2.15 -11.98 5.92
CA ASN A 323 -1.22 -10.87 5.80
C ASN A 323 -0.92 -10.62 4.31
N ARG A 324 -1.24 -9.41 3.85
CA ARG A 324 -0.94 -8.95 2.49
C ARG A 324 -0.06 -7.73 2.57
N ALA A 325 1.16 -7.85 2.02
CA ALA A 325 2.14 -6.77 1.98
C ALA A 325 2.39 -6.09 3.35
N GLY A 326 2.37 -6.88 4.43
CA GLY A 326 2.61 -6.40 5.80
C GLY A 326 1.33 -6.02 6.57
N ILE A 327 0.18 -5.90 5.91
CA ILE A 327 -1.09 -5.57 6.55
C ILE A 327 -1.83 -6.86 6.90
N GLU A 328 -2.17 -7.04 8.17
CA GLU A 328 -2.97 -8.17 8.64
C GLU A 328 -4.46 -7.87 8.46
N LEU A 329 -5.15 -8.76 7.75
CA LEU A 329 -6.56 -8.66 7.37
C LEU A 329 -7.31 -9.86 7.93
N VAL A 330 -8.58 -9.67 8.30
CA VAL A 330 -9.52 -10.76 8.57
C VAL A 330 -10.21 -11.13 7.25
N PRO A 331 -9.90 -12.28 6.65
CA PRO A 331 -10.40 -12.60 5.33
C PRO A 331 -11.87 -13.06 5.39
N SER A 332 -12.73 -12.49 4.55
CA SER A 332 -14.08 -13.01 4.27
C SER A 332 -14.07 -14.04 3.14
N GLY A 333 -15.15 -14.81 2.96
CA GLY A 333 -15.29 -15.73 1.84
C GLY A 333 -15.17 -15.07 0.44
N ASN A 334 -15.39 -13.75 0.35
CA ASN A 334 -15.23 -12.98 -0.89
C ASN A 334 -13.80 -12.51 -1.17
N THR A 335 -12.88 -12.70 -0.22
CA THR A 335 -11.48 -12.29 -0.35
C THR A 335 -10.79 -13.13 -1.43
N SER A 336 -10.19 -12.48 -2.43
CA SER A 336 -9.39 -13.14 -3.46
C SER A 336 -7.95 -13.33 -2.99
N LEU A 337 -7.40 -14.52 -3.17
CA LEU A 337 -6.00 -14.81 -2.86
C LEU A 337 -5.05 -14.21 -3.91
N GLN A 338 -3.92 -13.69 -3.46
CA GLN A 338 -2.83 -13.15 -4.27
C GLN A 338 -1.54 -13.92 -3.96
N PHE A 339 -0.59 -13.90 -4.90
CA PHE A 339 0.70 -14.55 -4.71
C PHE A 339 1.45 -13.82 -3.59
N GLY A 340 2.04 -14.58 -2.67
CA GLY A 340 2.77 -14.01 -1.52
C GLY A 340 1.89 -13.61 -0.34
N ASP A 341 0.56 -13.76 -0.43
CA ASP A 341 -0.31 -13.67 0.74
C ASP A 341 0.11 -14.70 1.80
N VAL A 342 0.26 -14.27 3.05
CA VAL A 342 0.55 -15.18 4.17
C VAL A 342 -0.76 -15.49 4.89
N LEU A 343 -1.26 -16.71 4.73
CA LEU A 343 -2.46 -17.21 5.36
C LEU A 343 -2.12 -17.81 6.73
N HIS A 344 -2.86 -17.42 7.75
CA HIS A 344 -2.82 -18.09 9.04
C HIS A 344 -3.90 -19.18 9.06
N MET A 345 -3.48 -20.40 8.74
CA MET A 345 -4.36 -21.56 8.57
C MET A 345 -4.40 -22.37 9.86
N VAL A 346 -5.59 -22.70 10.34
CA VAL A 346 -5.82 -23.44 11.57
C VAL A 346 -6.68 -24.67 11.27
N GLY A 347 -6.20 -25.85 11.66
CA GLY A 347 -6.91 -27.11 11.45
C GLY A 347 -6.18 -28.29 12.08
N ARG A 348 -6.72 -29.51 11.92
CA ARG A 348 -6.04 -30.74 12.37
C ARG A 348 -4.80 -30.99 11.50
N ALA A 349 -3.69 -31.40 12.12
CA ALA A 349 -2.39 -31.54 11.46
C ALA A 349 -2.41 -32.46 10.22
N ASP A 350 -3.20 -33.53 10.24
CA ASP A 350 -3.34 -34.50 9.15
C ASP A 350 -3.97 -33.91 7.89
N VAL A 351 -4.95 -33.00 8.04
CA VAL A 351 -5.66 -32.36 6.93
C VAL A 351 -5.05 -31.00 6.56
N LEU A 352 -4.38 -30.35 7.50
CA LEU A 352 -3.70 -29.07 7.29
C LEU A 352 -2.67 -29.16 6.16
N ASN A 353 -1.85 -30.22 6.15
CA ASN A 353 -0.86 -30.46 5.10
C ASN A 353 -1.49 -30.62 3.70
N GLN A 354 -2.68 -31.22 3.62
CA GLN A 354 -3.41 -31.37 2.35
C GLN A 354 -3.92 -30.01 1.86
N ALA A 355 -4.50 -29.19 2.75
CA ALA A 355 -4.90 -27.83 2.41
C ALA A 355 -3.70 -26.97 1.98
N ILE A 356 -2.56 -27.09 2.68
CA ILE A 356 -1.30 -26.44 2.34
C ILE A 356 -0.85 -26.81 0.92
N SER A 357 -0.93 -28.07 0.51
CA SER A 357 -0.54 -28.47 -0.85
C SER A 357 -1.38 -27.80 -1.95
N VAL A 358 -2.66 -27.51 -1.67
CA VAL A 358 -3.55 -26.81 -2.60
C VAL A 358 -3.19 -25.33 -2.70
N ILE A 359 -2.94 -24.70 -1.55
CA ILE A 359 -2.55 -23.29 -1.47
C ILE A 359 -1.11 -23.06 -1.99
N GLY A 360 -0.25 -24.06 -1.83
CA GLY A 360 1.20 -23.94 -1.89
C GLY A 360 1.79 -23.55 -0.53
N ASN A 361 3.11 -23.73 -0.39
CA ASN A 361 3.92 -23.19 0.70
C ASN A 361 5.41 -23.25 0.34
N ALA A 362 5.74 -22.91 -0.90
CA ALA A 362 7.13 -22.94 -1.35
C ALA A 362 7.87 -21.69 -0.85
N GLN A 363 8.16 -21.64 0.46
CA GLN A 363 8.86 -20.51 1.09
C GLN A 363 10.19 -20.19 0.38
N GLN A 364 10.92 -21.20 -0.09
CA GLN A 364 12.14 -20.98 -0.90
C GLN A 364 11.89 -20.21 -2.20
N LYS A 365 10.75 -20.40 -2.88
CA LYS A 365 10.40 -19.62 -4.08
C LYS A 365 10.06 -18.17 -3.77
N LEU A 366 9.68 -17.88 -2.53
CA LEU A 366 9.41 -16.52 -2.03
C LEU A 366 10.64 -15.83 -1.46
N LEU A 367 11.75 -16.56 -1.30
CA LEU A 367 13.02 -16.01 -0.83
C LEU A 367 14.00 -15.80 -1.98
N GLN A 368 13.85 -16.55 -3.08
CA GLN A 368 14.69 -16.40 -4.27
C GLN A 368 14.16 -15.31 -5.20
N VAL A 369 14.97 -14.27 -5.37
CA VAL A 369 14.74 -13.25 -6.39
C VAL A 369 15.12 -13.83 -7.75
N GLN A 370 14.16 -13.88 -8.67
CA GLN A 370 14.45 -14.22 -10.05
C GLN A 370 14.93 -12.97 -10.77
N MET A 371 16.25 -12.85 -10.96
CA MET A 371 16.84 -11.68 -11.62
C MET A 371 16.44 -11.56 -13.10
N LEU A 372 16.16 -12.69 -13.76
CA LEU A 372 15.78 -12.71 -15.18
C LEU A 372 14.47 -11.92 -15.45
N PRO A 373 13.34 -12.19 -14.77
CA PRO A 373 12.15 -11.33 -14.83
C PRO A 373 12.41 -9.85 -14.56
N VAL A 374 13.29 -9.51 -13.62
CA VAL A 374 13.60 -8.10 -13.30
C VAL A 374 14.24 -7.41 -14.50
N PHE A 375 15.29 -8.00 -15.07
CA PHE A 375 15.98 -7.40 -16.22
C PHE A 375 15.12 -7.40 -17.49
N ILE A 376 14.30 -8.44 -17.72
CA ILE A 376 13.34 -8.43 -18.84
C ILE A 376 12.32 -7.31 -18.64
N GLY A 377 11.76 -7.18 -17.43
CA GLY A 377 10.77 -6.14 -17.13
C GLY A 377 11.33 -4.74 -17.27
N ILE A 378 12.55 -4.49 -16.76
CA ILE A 378 13.24 -3.20 -16.94
C ILE A 378 13.52 -2.95 -18.42
N GLY A 379 14.05 -3.93 -19.15
CA GLY A 379 14.37 -3.80 -20.57
C GLY A 379 13.12 -3.47 -21.40
N LEU A 380 12.04 -4.23 -21.22
CA LEU A 380 10.74 -3.95 -21.85
C LEU A 380 10.19 -2.58 -21.43
N GLY A 381 10.38 -2.20 -20.17
CA GLY A 381 10.00 -0.90 -19.63
C GLY A 381 10.70 0.26 -20.31
N VAL A 382 12.03 0.18 -20.45
CA VAL A 382 12.84 1.20 -21.13
C VAL A 382 12.50 1.25 -22.62
N LEU A 383 12.30 0.10 -23.27
CA LEU A 383 11.86 0.05 -24.67
C LEU A 383 10.50 0.75 -24.85
N LEU A 384 9.49 0.39 -24.05
CA LEU A 384 8.17 1.04 -24.06
C LEU A 384 8.30 2.54 -23.75
N GLY A 385 9.12 2.88 -22.76
CA GLY A 385 9.41 4.24 -22.33
C GLY A 385 9.99 5.12 -23.45
N SER A 386 10.76 4.51 -24.34
CA SER A 386 11.47 5.19 -25.42
C SER A 386 10.62 5.40 -26.69
N ILE A 387 9.41 4.80 -26.77
CA ILE A 387 8.52 4.93 -27.93
C ILE A 387 7.97 6.37 -27.97
N PRO A 388 8.23 7.14 -29.05
CA PRO A 388 7.68 8.47 -29.22
C PRO A 388 6.21 8.41 -29.65
N PHE A 389 5.35 9.11 -28.92
CA PHE A 389 3.94 9.32 -29.25
C PHE A 389 3.74 10.75 -29.76
N TYR A 390 3.39 10.87 -31.03
CA TYR A 390 3.06 12.16 -31.64
C TYR A 390 1.58 12.45 -31.41
N ILE A 391 1.28 13.43 -30.56
CA ILE A 391 -0.08 13.93 -30.37
C ILE A 391 -0.26 15.20 -31.20
N PRO A 392 -1.26 15.27 -32.09
CA PRO A 392 -1.56 16.49 -32.84
C PRO A 392 -1.75 17.69 -31.89
N GLY A 393 -1.02 18.78 -32.13
CA GLY A 393 -1.06 19.99 -31.30
C GLY A 393 0.08 20.13 -30.29
N PHE A 394 0.96 19.13 -30.13
CA PHE A 394 2.13 19.21 -29.24
C PHE A 394 3.45 19.40 -30.01
N PRO A 395 4.40 20.20 -29.48
CA PRO A 395 5.63 20.55 -30.20
C PRO A 395 6.69 19.44 -30.20
N VAL A 396 6.60 18.47 -29.28
CA VAL A 396 7.57 17.38 -29.12
C VAL A 396 6.84 16.05 -29.00
N ALA A 397 7.46 14.99 -29.52
CA ALA A 397 6.94 13.64 -29.35
C ALA A 397 6.99 13.23 -27.87
N LEU A 398 5.84 12.87 -27.31
CA LEU A 398 5.73 12.45 -25.92
C LEU A 398 6.31 11.06 -25.75
N LYS A 399 7.25 10.91 -24.83
CA LYS A 399 7.72 9.60 -24.38
C LYS A 399 7.24 9.38 -22.96
N LEU A 400 6.92 8.13 -22.63
CA LEU A 400 6.65 7.76 -21.23
C LEU A 400 7.91 7.90 -20.38
N GLY A 401 9.08 7.76 -21.03
CA GLY A 401 10.37 7.94 -20.41
C GLY A 401 10.85 6.75 -19.58
N LEU A 402 11.99 6.94 -18.93
CA LEU A 402 12.67 6.01 -18.04
C LEU A 402 11.96 5.91 -16.67
N ALA A 403 11.13 6.91 -16.32
CA ALA A 403 10.19 6.80 -15.22
C ALA A 403 8.91 6.04 -15.63
N GLY A 404 8.18 6.51 -16.65
CA GLY A 404 6.84 6.00 -16.97
C GLY A 404 6.83 4.62 -17.60
N GLY A 405 7.77 4.32 -18.51
CA GLY A 405 7.82 3.04 -19.22
C GLY A 405 8.01 1.84 -18.28
N PRO A 406 9.07 1.82 -17.45
CA PRO A 406 9.27 0.79 -16.43
C PRO A 406 8.11 0.64 -15.46
N LEU A 407 7.44 1.74 -15.06
CA LEU A 407 6.24 1.66 -14.21
C LEU A 407 5.12 0.88 -14.90
N VAL A 408 4.75 1.27 -16.12
CA VAL A 408 3.63 0.68 -16.86
C VAL A 408 3.87 -0.81 -17.10
N VAL A 409 5.08 -1.17 -17.54
CA VAL A 409 5.45 -2.57 -17.76
C VAL A 409 5.44 -3.35 -16.45
N ALA A 410 5.98 -2.80 -15.37
CA ALA A 410 5.94 -3.44 -14.06
C ALA A 410 4.51 -3.68 -13.56
N LEU A 411 3.60 -2.71 -13.72
CA LEU A 411 2.18 -2.87 -13.35
C LEU A 411 1.52 -4.01 -14.13
N ILE A 412 1.75 -4.08 -15.45
CA ILE A 412 1.20 -5.12 -16.33
C ILE A 412 1.76 -6.49 -15.94
N LEU A 413 3.09 -6.61 -15.82
CA LEU A 413 3.74 -7.88 -15.49
C LEU A 413 3.35 -8.38 -14.10
N ALA A 414 3.29 -7.49 -13.11
CA ALA A 414 2.82 -7.85 -11.76
C ALA A 414 1.36 -8.29 -11.74
N ARG A 415 0.54 -7.76 -12.66
CA ARG A 415 -0.85 -8.22 -12.84
C ARG A 415 -0.94 -9.60 -13.48
N ILE A 416 -0.07 -9.90 -14.44
CA ILE A 416 0.03 -11.23 -15.07
C ILE A 416 0.50 -12.26 -14.04
N GLY A 417 1.41 -11.89 -13.13
CA GLY A 417 1.87 -12.71 -12.02
C GLY A 417 2.95 -13.71 -12.43
N SER A 418 2.67 -14.62 -13.36
CA SER A 418 3.68 -15.52 -13.93
C SER A 418 3.42 -15.86 -15.40
N ILE A 419 4.48 -16.14 -16.15
CA ILE A 419 4.44 -16.67 -17.51
C ILE A 419 5.34 -17.91 -17.55
N GLY A 420 4.75 -19.10 -17.58
CA GLY A 420 5.50 -20.35 -17.53
C GLY A 420 6.30 -20.48 -16.23
N LYS A 421 7.63 -20.53 -16.33
CA LYS A 421 8.53 -20.60 -15.16
C LYS A 421 9.05 -19.22 -14.70
N LEU A 422 8.64 -18.13 -15.35
CA LEU A 422 9.03 -16.77 -14.98
C LEU A 422 7.99 -16.16 -14.06
N TYR A 423 8.41 -15.75 -12.87
CA TYR A 423 7.53 -15.15 -11.88
C TYR A 423 7.82 -13.64 -11.80
N TRP A 424 6.81 -12.84 -12.14
CA TRP A 424 6.85 -11.37 -12.09
C TRP A 424 6.50 -10.85 -10.70
N PHE A 425 7.00 -11.55 -9.69
CA PHE A 425 6.84 -11.24 -8.28
C PHE A 425 8.22 -11.10 -7.67
N MET A 426 8.38 -10.09 -6.82
CA MET A 426 9.60 -9.90 -6.05
C MET A 426 9.31 -10.09 -4.56
N PRO A 427 10.12 -10.90 -3.85
CA PRO A 427 10.05 -11.00 -2.40
C PRO A 427 10.05 -9.62 -1.74
N PRO A 428 9.21 -9.35 -0.72
CA PRO A 428 9.09 -8.03 -0.11
C PRO A 428 10.43 -7.43 0.33
N SER A 429 11.31 -8.22 0.95
CA SER A 429 12.63 -7.76 1.40
C SER A 429 13.55 -7.36 0.24
N ALA A 430 13.52 -8.11 -0.87
CA ALA A 430 14.30 -7.79 -2.06
C ALA A 430 13.74 -6.57 -2.79
N ASN A 431 12.41 -6.47 -2.89
CA ASN A 431 11.75 -5.32 -3.47
C ASN A 431 12.04 -4.05 -2.67
N LEU A 432 11.96 -4.15 -1.34
CA LEU A 432 12.35 -3.06 -0.45
C LEU A 432 13.82 -2.69 -0.69
N ALA A 433 14.77 -3.63 -0.61
CA ALA A 433 16.18 -3.32 -0.79
C ALA A 433 16.49 -2.65 -2.14
N LEU A 434 15.96 -3.16 -3.26
CA LEU A 434 16.16 -2.56 -4.59
C LEU A 434 15.50 -1.18 -4.72
N ARG A 435 14.31 -1.02 -4.15
CA ARG A 435 13.59 0.26 -4.13
C ARG A 435 14.35 1.31 -3.34
N GLU A 436 14.82 0.97 -2.14
CA GLU A 436 15.62 1.82 -1.25
C GLU A 436 16.95 2.23 -1.92
N ILE A 437 17.68 1.27 -2.51
CA ILE A 437 18.91 1.58 -3.24
C ILE A 437 18.62 2.52 -4.42
N GLY A 438 17.57 2.24 -5.20
CA GLY A 438 17.21 3.07 -6.35
C GLY A 438 16.92 4.52 -5.98
N ILE A 439 16.09 4.75 -4.96
CA ILE A 439 15.74 6.10 -4.52
C ILE A 439 16.91 6.82 -3.83
N VAL A 440 17.77 6.10 -3.09
CA VAL A 440 18.98 6.68 -2.47
C VAL A 440 19.94 7.18 -3.56
N LEU A 441 20.19 6.37 -4.59
CA LEU A 441 21.05 6.77 -5.72
C LEU A 441 20.47 7.97 -6.46
N PHE A 442 19.17 7.96 -6.75
CA PHE A 442 18.48 9.07 -7.41
C PHE A 442 18.56 10.36 -6.59
N LEU A 443 18.13 10.33 -5.32
CA LEU A 443 18.10 11.51 -4.45
C LEU A 443 19.49 12.03 -4.12
N ALA A 444 20.51 11.17 -4.04
CA ALA A 444 21.88 11.60 -3.81
C ALA A 444 22.38 12.49 -4.97
N VAL A 445 22.13 12.09 -6.21
CA VAL A 445 22.50 12.90 -7.38
C VAL A 445 21.66 14.18 -7.46
N VAL A 446 20.34 14.09 -7.23
CA VAL A 446 19.47 15.28 -7.23
C VAL A 446 19.93 16.28 -6.16
N GLY A 447 20.21 15.83 -4.95
CA GLY A 447 20.69 16.69 -3.86
C GLY A 447 22.03 17.34 -4.20
N LEU A 448 22.96 16.60 -4.80
CA LEU A 448 24.23 17.15 -5.25
C LEU A 448 24.04 18.24 -6.31
N LYS A 449 23.18 18.00 -7.31
CA LYS A 449 22.87 18.97 -8.37
C LYS A 449 22.11 20.20 -7.86
N SER A 450 21.31 20.02 -6.79
CA SER A 450 20.46 21.07 -6.23
C SER A 450 21.18 21.93 -5.18
N GLY A 451 22.22 21.41 -4.52
CA GLY A 451 22.78 22.07 -3.34
C GLY A 451 23.57 23.35 -3.59
N GLY A 452 24.07 23.59 -4.81
CA GLY A 452 24.90 24.76 -5.12
C GLY A 452 24.21 26.10 -4.83
N ASN A 453 22.96 26.27 -5.29
CA ASN A 453 22.20 27.50 -5.13
C ASN A 453 21.10 27.41 -4.05
N PHE A 454 20.99 26.27 -3.36
CA PHE A 454 19.87 26.03 -2.43
C PHE A 454 19.82 27.04 -1.29
N VAL A 455 20.95 27.25 -0.61
CA VAL A 455 21.05 28.16 0.55
C VAL A 455 20.79 29.60 0.12
N ASP A 456 21.36 30.00 -1.00
CA ASP A 456 21.16 31.35 -1.54
C ASP A 456 19.70 31.60 -1.93
N THR A 457 19.07 30.64 -2.61
CA THR A 457 17.65 30.71 -2.97
C THR A 457 16.74 30.75 -1.73
N LEU A 458 17.11 30.05 -0.66
CA LEU A 458 16.35 30.02 0.59
C LEU A 458 16.45 31.33 1.39
N VAL A 459 17.65 31.93 1.47
CA VAL A 459 17.91 33.09 2.33
C VAL A 459 17.72 34.41 1.59
N ASN A 460 18.18 34.48 0.33
CA ASN A 460 18.22 35.70 -0.47
C ASN A 460 17.22 35.67 -1.65
N GLY A 461 16.74 34.49 -2.04
CA GLY A 461 15.83 34.32 -3.17
C GLY A 461 14.37 34.06 -2.79
N SER A 462 13.61 33.51 -3.74
CA SER A 462 12.18 33.21 -3.61
C SER A 462 11.86 31.95 -2.80
N GLY A 463 12.80 31.39 -2.03
CA GLY A 463 12.61 30.11 -1.34
C GLY A 463 11.42 30.12 -0.37
N LEU A 464 11.20 31.23 0.35
CA LEU A 464 10.03 31.39 1.23
C LEU A 464 8.70 31.39 0.46
N GLU A 465 8.66 31.99 -0.73
CA GLU A 465 7.49 31.96 -1.60
C GLU A 465 7.21 30.54 -2.08
N TRP A 466 8.26 29.80 -2.47
CA TRP A 466 8.14 28.40 -2.91
C TRP A 466 7.61 27.49 -1.80
N MET A 467 8.05 27.72 -0.55
CA MET A 467 7.51 27.03 0.62
C MET A 467 6.02 27.36 0.82
N GLY A 468 5.62 28.63 0.67
CA GLY A 468 4.22 29.06 0.72
C GLY A 468 3.35 28.40 -0.34
N TYR A 469 3.83 28.33 -1.58
CA TYR A 469 3.16 27.60 -2.66
C TYR A 469 3.08 26.09 -2.38
N GLY A 470 4.12 25.50 -1.77
CA GLY A 470 4.10 24.11 -1.32
C GLY A 470 2.96 23.85 -0.33
N ILE A 471 2.83 24.70 0.70
CA ILE A 471 1.72 24.64 1.65
C ILE A 471 0.38 24.75 0.93
N PHE A 472 0.25 25.67 -0.02
CA PHE A 472 -0.98 25.85 -0.81
C PHE A 472 -1.37 24.57 -1.57
N ILE A 473 -0.41 23.97 -2.30
CA ILE A 473 -0.64 22.73 -3.08
C ILE A 473 -1.00 21.55 -2.19
N THR A 474 -0.44 21.45 -0.98
CA THR A 474 -0.77 20.38 -0.04
C THR A 474 -2.11 20.63 0.63
N PHE A 475 -2.27 21.80 1.26
CA PHE A 475 -3.34 22.08 2.21
C PHE A 475 -4.72 22.19 1.55
N ILE A 476 -4.82 22.94 0.45
CA ILE A 476 -6.12 23.25 -0.15
C ILE A 476 -6.81 22.01 -0.71
N PRO A 477 -6.15 21.17 -1.53
CA PRO A 477 -6.76 19.92 -2.01
C PRO A 477 -7.19 19.00 -0.87
N LEU A 478 -6.36 18.86 0.18
CA LEU A 478 -6.67 17.99 1.31
C LEU A 478 -7.85 18.49 2.13
N MET A 479 -7.94 19.79 2.39
CA MET A 479 -9.05 20.37 3.14
C MET A 479 -10.36 20.29 2.35
N ILE A 480 -10.35 20.64 1.06
CA ILE A 480 -11.54 20.53 0.20
C ILE A 480 -12.03 19.09 0.17
N VAL A 481 -11.15 18.13 -0.16
CA VAL A 481 -11.56 16.73 -0.28
C VAL A 481 -11.86 16.12 1.07
N GLY A 482 -11.16 16.48 2.15
CA GLY A 482 -11.47 16.05 3.50
C GLY A 482 -12.87 16.46 3.95
N VAL A 483 -13.27 17.69 3.64
CA VAL A 483 -14.64 18.20 3.91
C VAL A 483 -15.67 17.46 3.06
N ILE A 484 -15.43 17.28 1.75
CA ILE A 484 -16.33 16.52 0.86
C ILE A 484 -16.45 15.07 1.33
N ALA A 485 -15.32 14.45 1.69
CA ALA A 485 -15.23 13.09 2.19
C ALA A 485 -16.10 12.90 3.45
N ARG A 486 -16.07 13.89 4.35
CA ARG A 486 -16.84 13.88 5.60
C ARG A 486 -18.33 14.17 5.39
N LEU A 487 -18.67 15.24 4.69
CA LEU A 487 -20.05 15.73 4.60
C LEU A 487 -20.88 14.97 3.56
N TYR A 488 -20.33 14.81 2.35
CA TYR A 488 -21.07 14.22 1.24
C TYR A 488 -20.88 12.70 1.17
N ALA A 489 -19.63 12.28 1.26
CA ALA A 489 -19.29 10.86 1.22
C ALA A 489 -19.45 10.16 2.58
N LYS A 490 -19.73 10.88 3.67
CA LYS A 490 -19.99 10.32 5.01
C LYS A 490 -18.92 9.32 5.47
N LEU A 491 -17.67 9.54 5.09
CA LEU A 491 -16.58 8.65 5.46
C LEU A 491 -16.20 8.85 6.93
N ASN A 492 -15.75 7.73 7.53
CA ASN A 492 -15.15 7.72 8.84
C ASN A 492 -13.84 8.53 8.85
N TYR A 493 -13.54 9.22 9.95
CA TYR A 493 -12.31 10.00 10.12
C TYR A 493 -11.04 9.19 9.87
N LEU A 494 -10.95 7.98 10.43
CA LEU A 494 -9.79 7.10 10.26
C LEU A 494 -9.60 6.71 8.78
N SER A 495 -10.70 6.44 8.07
CA SER A 495 -10.68 6.22 6.63
C SER A 495 -10.29 7.47 5.85
N ILE A 496 -10.72 8.66 6.28
CA ILE A 496 -10.30 9.94 5.68
C ILE A 496 -8.79 10.13 5.87
N CYS A 497 -8.24 9.92 7.07
CA CYS A 497 -6.79 10.02 7.28
C CYS A 497 -6.02 9.04 6.37
N GLY A 498 -6.47 7.79 6.25
CA GLY A 498 -5.89 6.83 5.31
C GLY A 498 -6.00 7.24 3.84
N LEU A 499 -7.15 7.80 3.43
CA LEU A 499 -7.37 8.35 2.09
C LEU A 499 -6.41 9.50 1.78
N LEU A 500 -6.27 10.47 2.69
CA LEU A 500 -5.39 11.62 2.53
C LEU A 500 -3.92 11.19 2.46
N ALA A 501 -3.48 10.29 3.35
CA ALA A 501 -2.12 9.74 3.33
C ALA A 501 -1.83 8.98 2.03
N GLY A 502 -2.78 8.16 1.56
CA GLY A 502 -2.64 7.42 0.31
C GLY A 502 -2.63 8.33 -0.92
N ALA A 503 -3.43 9.41 -0.91
CA ALA A 503 -3.52 10.39 -1.99
C ALA A 503 -2.29 11.33 -2.10
N MET A 504 -1.56 11.50 -1.00
CA MET A 504 -0.26 12.18 -0.99
C MET A 504 0.91 11.21 -1.05
N THR A 505 0.67 9.91 -1.18
CA THR A 505 1.74 8.90 -1.23
C THR A 505 2.73 9.01 -0.07
N ASP A 506 2.22 9.30 1.14
CA ASP A 506 3.01 9.68 2.33
C ASP A 506 2.95 8.58 3.41
N PRO A 507 3.97 7.70 3.53
CA PRO A 507 4.04 6.70 4.58
C PRO A 507 4.14 7.26 6.00
N PRO A 508 4.92 8.33 6.29
CA PRO A 508 4.84 9.03 7.58
C PRO A 508 3.42 9.45 7.99
N ALA A 509 2.64 10.01 7.06
CA ALA A 509 1.24 10.38 7.35
C ALA A 509 0.36 9.14 7.61
N LEU A 510 0.61 8.02 6.94
CA LEU A 510 -0.05 6.75 7.25
C LEU A 510 0.32 6.23 8.65
N ALA A 511 1.60 6.29 9.02
CA ALA A 511 2.07 5.89 10.34
C ALA A 511 1.36 6.71 11.43
N PHE A 512 1.33 8.03 11.27
CA PHE A 512 0.56 8.92 12.13
C PHE A 512 -0.94 8.55 12.17
N ALA A 513 -1.56 8.28 11.03
CA ALA A 513 -2.96 7.89 10.97
C ALA A 513 -3.25 6.56 11.68
N ASN A 514 -2.31 5.60 11.65
CA ASN A 514 -2.42 4.34 12.37
C ASN A 514 -2.22 4.53 13.88
N GLU A 515 -1.29 5.39 14.31
CA GLU A 515 -1.06 5.73 15.72
C GLU A 515 -2.29 6.38 16.38
N ILE A 516 -3.18 7.02 15.61
CA ILE A 516 -4.46 7.53 16.13
C ILE A 516 -5.32 6.40 16.71
N LYS A 517 -5.32 5.21 16.10
CA LYS A 517 -6.04 4.02 16.57
C LYS A 517 -5.48 2.74 15.96
N GLU A 518 -4.48 2.15 16.62
CA GLU A 518 -3.67 1.05 16.07
C GLU A 518 -4.47 -0.21 15.67
N ASP A 519 -5.52 -0.56 16.43
CA ASP A 519 -6.25 -1.83 16.25
C ASP A 519 -7.39 -1.80 15.21
N ASN A 520 -7.73 -0.63 14.65
CA ASN A 520 -8.94 -0.49 13.83
C ASN A 520 -8.72 -0.83 12.34
N GLY A 521 -7.51 -0.60 11.82
CA GLY A 521 -7.13 -0.91 10.43
C GLY A 521 -7.80 -0.07 9.34
N ALA A 522 -8.74 0.84 9.65
CA ALA A 522 -9.44 1.67 8.66
C ALA A 522 -8.52 2.57 7.81
N ALA A 523 -7.50 3.17 8.44
CA ALA A 523 -6.53 4.02 7.77
C ALA A 523 -5.69 3.21 6.77
N ALA A 524 -5.10 2.09 7.22
CA ALA A 524 -4.35 1.17 6.38
C ALA A 524 -5.17 0.65 5.18
N LEU A 525 -6.43 0.28 5.40
CA LEU A 525 -7.32 -0.17 4.32
C LEU A 525 -7.57 0.92 3.28
N SER A 526 -7.86 2.14 3.73
CA SER A 526 -8.14 3.27 2.83
C SER A 526 -6.90 3.67 2.04
N TYR A 527 -5.74 3.71 2.71
CA TYR A 527 -4.44 3.95 2.07
C TYR A 527 -4.15 2.90 0.99
N ALA A 528 -4.25 1.61 1.33
CA ALA A 528 -3.97 0.51 0.39
C ALA A 528 -4.93 0.52 -0.82
N THR A 529 -6.14 1.06 -0.64
CA THR A 529 -7.12 1.18 -1.72
C THR A 529 -6.71 2.24 -2.74
N VAL A 530 -6.29 3.43 -2.29
CA VAL A 530 -6.07 4.57 -3.20
C VAL A 530 -4.63 4.73 -3.67
N TYR A 531 -3.67 4.28 -2.86
CA TYR A 531 -2.23 4.49 -3.08
C TYR A 531 -1.76 4.03 -4.47
N PRO A 532 -2.11 2.82 -4.97
CA PRO A 532 -1.65 2.38 -6.28
C PRO A 532 -2.10 3.30 -7.43
N LEU A 533 -3.38 3.70 -7.42
CA LEU A 533 -3.95 4.53 -8.48
C LEU A 533 -3.35 5.93 -8.47
N VAL A 534 -3.29 6.53 -7.28
CA VAL A 534 -2.74 7.88 -7.08
C VAL A 534 -1.28 7.92 -7.49
N MET A 535 -0.48 6.93 -7.08
CA MET A 535 0.93 6.86 -7.42
C MET A 535 1.15 6.89 -8.94
N PHE A 536 0.36 6.12 -9.69
CA PHE A 536 0.38 6.16 -11.15
C PHE A 536 0.00 7.55 -11.69
N LEU A 537 -1.11 8.14 -11.22
CA LEU A 537 -1.56 9.46 -11.65
C LEU A 537 -0.54 10.56 -11.33
N ARG A 538 0.10 10.49 -10.16
CA ARG A 538 1.12 11.45 -9.72
C ARG A 538 2.39 11.36 -10.57
N ILE A 539 2.80 10.17 -11.02
CA ILE A 539 3.95 10.02 -11.91
C ILE A 539 3.68 10.63 -13.29
N ILE A 540 2.46 10.46 -13.81
CA ILE A 540 2.08 10.98 -15.14
C ILE A 540 1.77 12.49 -15.09
N SER A 541 1.26 12.99 -13.96
CA SER A 541 0.77 14.37 -13.89
C SER A 541 1.82 15.46 -14.20
N PRO A 542 3.10 15.41 -13.76
CA PRO A 542 4.12 16.37 -14.18
C PRO A 542 4.38 16.33 -15.68
N GLN A 543 4.34 15.16 -16.31
CA GLN A 543 4.55 15.03 -17.75
C GLN A 543 3.42 15.74 -18.50
N LEU A 544 2.17 15.49 -18.10
CA LEU A 544 1.01 16.18 -18.69
C LEU A 544 1.05 17.69 -18.42
N LEU A 545 1.35 18.11 -17.19
CA LEU A 545 1.41 19.52 -16.81
C LEU A 545 2.52 20.25 -17.54
N ALA A 546 3.73 19.66 -17.62
CA ALA A 546 4.85 20.23 -18.35
C ALA A 546 4.43 20.52 -19.79
N VAL A 547 3.83 19.54 -20.44
CA VAL A 547 3.53 19.62 -21.87
C VAL A 547 2.33 20.53 -22.15
N LEU A 548 1.32 20.58 -21.27
CA LEU A 548 0.18 21.49 -21.37
C LEU A 548 0.57 22.96 -21.12
N LEU A 549 1.51 23.20 -20.21
CA LEU A 549 1.93 24.55 -19.81
C LEU A 549 3.15 25.03 -20.59
N TRP A 550 3.80 24.15 -21.36
CA TRP A 550 4.87 24.47 -22.28
C TRP A 550 4.35 25.33 -23.43
N THR A 551 4.36 26.64 -23.22
CA THR A 551 4.14 27.63 -24.28
C THR A 551 5.49 28.09 -24.79
N VAL A 552 5.75 27.81 -26.08
CA VAL A 552 6.90 28.34 -26.84
C VAL A 552 6.73 29.82 -27.09
#